data_AF-A0A0B6CV26-F1
#
_entry.id   AF-A0A0B6CV26-F1
#
_cell.length_a   1.000
_cell.length_b   1.000
_cell.length_c   1.000
_cell.angle_alpha   90.00
_cell.angle_beta   90.00
_cell.angle_gamma   90.00
#
_symmetry.space_group_name_H-M   'P 1'
#
loop_
_entity.id
_entity.type
_entity.pdbx_description
1 polymer ?
#
loop_
_entity_poly.entity_id
_entity_poly.type
_entity_poly.pdbx_seq_one_letter_code
_entity_poly.pdbx_strand_id
1 'polypeptide(L)'
;MKQFDLFGGFSKPKKLKVKVRSQGRPKTITPEIVFETKKLLSSKKKLSNNEIMQTLQISKSTFYRIKKGDYDDLFEQFLKTSIKTFSLEQE
;
A
#
# COMPACT_ATOMS: atom_id res chain seq x y z
N MET A 1 -10.22 -39.77 -31.69
CA MET A 1 -8.88 -40.09 -32.22
C MET A 1 -7.89 -39.08 -31.65
N LYS A 2 -6.81 -39.53 -31.00
CA LYS A 2 -5.81 -38.66 -30.36
C LYS A 2 -4.70 -38.36 -31.38
N GLN A 3 -4.43 -37.09 -31.62
CA GLN A 3 -3.40 -36.62 -32.55
C GLN A 3 -2.01 -36.88 -31.95
N PHE A 4 -1.14 -37.52 -32.71
CA PHE A 4 0.25 -37.82 -32.35
C PHE A 4 1.15 -36.75 -32.99
N ASP A 5 1.97 -36.07 -32.18
CA ASP A 5 2.96 -35.13 -32.71
C ASP A 5 4.22 -35.90 -33.14
N LEU A 6 4.74 -35.57 -34.32
CA LEU A 6 5.82 -36.29 -35.04
C LEU A 6 7.17 -36.31 -34.30
N PHE A 7 7.33 -35.52 -33.23
CA PHE A 7 8.54 -35.46 -32.39
C PHE A 7 8.26 -35.94 -30.96
N GLY A 8 7.74 -37.17 -30.82
CA GLY A 8 8.06 -38.07 -29.71
C GLY A 8 7.84 -37.61 -28.26
N GLY A 9 7.02 -36.59 -28.00
CA GLY A 9 6.76 -36.12 -26.64
C GLY A 9 5.29 -35.88 -26.40
N PHE A 10 4.70 -36.58 -25.41
CA PHE A 10 3.34 -36.27 -24.96
C PHE A 10 3.26 -34.79 -24.54
N SER A 11 2.58 -33.99 -25.36
CA SER A 11 2.27 -32.60 -25.10
C SER A 11 1.44 -32.49 -23.82
N LYS A 12 2.08 -32.12 -22.70
CA LYS A 12 1.35 -31.77 -21.47
C LYS A 12 0.52 -30.51 -21.77
N PRO A 13 -0.76 -30.43 -21.34
CA PRO A 13 -1.56 -29.25 -21.59
C PRO A 13 -0.84 -28.04 -20.99
N LYS A 14 -0.45 -27.10 -21.85
CA LYS A 14 0.17 -25.83 -21.48
C LYS A 14 -0.86 -25.09 -20.63
N LYS A 15 -0.78 -25.22 -19.31
CA LYS A 15 -1.57 -24.40 -18.37
C LYS A 15 -1.29 -22.96 -18.77
N LEU A 16 -2.28 -22.31 -19.39
CA LEU A 16 -2.32 -20.87 -19.57
C LEU A 16 -2.26 -20.31 -18.15
N LYS A 17 -1.06 -20.05 -17.66
CA LYS A 17 -0.84 -19.19 -16.51
C LYS A 17 -1.31 -17.83 -17.00
N VAL A 18 -2.58 -17.54 -16.78
CA VAL A 18 -3.11 -16.19 -16.81
C VAL A 18 -2.16 -15.41 -15.91
N LYS A 19 -1.24 -14.64 -16.50
CA LYS A 19 -0.47 -13.65 -15.78
C LYS A 19 -1.51 -12.68 -15.25
N VAL A 20 -1.98 -12.90 -14.02
CA VAL A 20 -2.61 -11.86 -13.23
C VAL A 20 -1.52 -10.81 -13.09
N ARG A 21 -1.53 -9.83 -13.99
CA ARG A 21 -0.72 -8.63 -13.85
C ARG A 21 -1.16 -8.02 -12.53
N SER A 22 -0.41 -8.25 -11.45
CA SER A 22 -0.71 -7.65 -10.17
C SER A 22 -0.63 -6.14 -10.37
N GLN A 23 -1.81 -5.54 -10.31
CA GLN A 23 -2.14 -4.13 -10.41
C GLN A 23 -0.96 -3.23 -9.98
N GLY A 24 -0.33 -2.59 -10.96
CA GLY A 24 0.88 -1.78 -10.77
C GLY A 24 0.69 -0.51 -9.94
N ARG A 25 -0.53 -0.22 -9.48
CA ARG A 25 -0.81 0.87 -8.56
C ARG A 25 -1.53 0.32 -7.32
N PRO A 26 -0.90 0.34 -6.13
CA PRO A 26 -1.60 -0.01 -4.91
C PRO A 26 -2.81 0.93 -4.69
N LYS A 27 -3.82 0.44 -3.97
CA LYS A 27 -5.01 1.20 -3.52
C LYS A 27 -4.59 2.60 -3.08
N THR A 28 -5.31 3.61 -3.55
CA THR A 28 -5.07 5.04 -3.30
C THR A 28 -4.78 5.27 -1.82
N ILE A 29 -3.54 5.65 -1.50
CA ILE A 29 -3.15 6.02 -0.15
C ILE A 29 -3.75 7.38 0.15
N THR A 30 -4.45 7.49 1.28
CA THR A 30 -5.05 8.75 1.70
C THR A 30 -4.07 9.56 2.56
N PRO A 31 -4.16 10.91 2.54
CA PRO A 31 -3.39 11.78 3.43
C PRO A 31 -3.52 11.42 4.91
N GLU A 32 -4.72 10.99 5.34
CA GLU A 32 -5.02 10.58 6.71
C GLU A 32 -4.19 9.38 7.17
N ILE A 33 -4.05 8.35 6.31
CA ILE A 33 -3.26 7.15 6.62
C ILE A 33 -1.79 7.52 6.78
N VAL A 34 -1.27 8.44 5.96
CA VAL A 34 0.11 8.94 6.03
C VAL A 34 0.34 9.71 7.33
N PHE A 35 -0.63 10.52 7.74
CA PHE A 35 -0.57 11.26 9.00
C PHE A 35 -0.57 10.31 10.21
N GLU A 36 -1.53 9.38 10.29
CA GLU A 36 -1.63 8.45 11.42
C GLU A 36 -0.41 7.51 11.50
N THR A 37 0.14 7.05 10.38
CA THR A 37 1.41 6.30 10.38
C THR A 37 2.56 7.12 10.96
N LYS A 38 2.75 8.37 10.51
CA LYS A 38 3.82 9.24 11.04
C LYS A 38 3.62 9.56 12.52
N LYS A 39 2.37 9.78 12.94
CA LYS A 39 2.00 10.00 14.35
C LYS A 39 2.33 8.79 15.23
N LEU A 40 2.00 7.58 14.79
CA LEU A 40 2.34 6.35 15.51
C LEU A 40 3.85 6.10 15.54
N LEU A 41 4.57 6.41 14.44
CA LEU A 41 6.03 6.32 14.38
C LEU A 41 6.72 7.33 15.32
N SER A 42 6.16 8.53 15.47
CA SER A 42 6.68 9.58 16.35
C SER A 42 6.20 9.44 17.80
N SER A 43 5.30 8.51 18.09
CA SER A 43 4.73 8.34 19.42
C SER A 43 5.79 7.87 20.42
N LYS A 44 5.72 8.36 21.66
CA LYS A 44 6.59 7.90 22.75
C LYS A 44 6.34 6.44 23.14
N LYS A 45 5.15 5.90 22.79
CA LYS A 45 4.88 4.47 22.91
C LYS A 45 5.64 3.74 21.80
N LYS A 46 6.58 2.87 22.19
CA LYS A 46 7.32 2.00 21.27
C LYS A 46 6.41 0.91 20.69
N LEU A 47 5.56 1.28 19.73
CA LEU A 47 4.82 0.31 18.93
C LEU A 47 5.78 -0.33 17.92
N SER A 48 5.65 -1.64 17.73
CA SER A 48 6.44 -2.31 16.70
C SER A 48 5.96 -1.90 15.30
N ASN A 49 6.87 -1.91 14.31
CA ASN A 49 6.48 -1.62 12.93
C ASN A 49 5.35 -2.54 12.44
N ASN A 50 5.34 -3.80 12.91
CA ASN A 50 4.31 -4.78 12.56
C ASN A 50 2.95 -4.40 13.17
N GLU A 51 2.91 -3.96 14.43
CA GLU A 51 1.69 -3.44 15.05
C GLU A 51 1.12 -2.27 14.26
N ILE A 52 1.97 -1.30 13.88
CA ILE A 52 1.53 -0.12 13.10
C ILE A 52 0.97 -0.55 11.73
N MET A 53 1.58 -1.54 11.09
CA MET A 53 1.08 -2.07 9.81
C MET A 53 -0.26 -2.79 9.96
N GLN A 54 -0.45 -3.52 11.06
CA GLN A 54 -1.69 -4.24 11.35
C GLN A 54 -2.83 -3.30 11.72
N THR A 55 -2.59 -2.30 12.57
CA THR A 55 -3.61 -1.34 13.01
C THR A 55 -4.15 -0.52 11.85
N LEU A 56 -3.28 -0.09 10.94
CA LEU A 56 -3.66 0.74 9.79
C LEU A 56 -3.99 -0.08 8.53
N GLN A 57 -3.93 -1.42 8.61
CA GLN A 57 -4.15 -2.34 7.50
C GLN A 57 -3.38 -1.98 6.21
N ILE A 58 -2.15 -1.49 6.37
CA ILE A 58 -1.30 -1.07 5.27
C ILE A 58 -0.35 -2.18 4.85
N SER A 59 -0.08 -2.24 3.55
CA SER A 59 0.92 -3.18 3.04
C SER A 59 2.32 -2.80 3.55
N LYS A 60 3.19 -3.81 3.69
CA LYS A 60 4.61 -3.60 4.04
C LYS A 60 5.29 -2.59 3.11
N SER A 61 5.03 -2.69 1.80
CA SER A 61 5.59 -1.75 0.81
C SER A 61 5.13 -0.32 1.09
N THR A 62 3.83 -0.12 1.32
CA THR A 62 3.25 1.20 1.63
C THR A 62 3.88 1.79 2.89
N PHE A 63 3.98 1.01 3.97
CA PHE A 63 4.55 1.46 5.23
C PHE A 63 5.99 1.96 5.07
N TYR A 64 6.86 1.19 4.41
CA TYR A 64 8.26 1.59 4.23
C TYR A 64 8.41 2.79 3.30
N ARG A 65 7.52 2.95 2.30
CA ARG A 65 7.47 4.17 1.46
C ARG A 65 7.08 5.41 2.27
N ILE A 66 6.06 5.30 3.13
CA ILE A 66 5.67 6.38 4.05
C ILE A 66 6.83 6.72 5.00
N LYS A 67 7.46 5.70 5.58
CA LYS A 67 8.60 5.88 6.48
C LYS A 67 9.79 6.55 5.78
N LYS A 68 9.99 6.29 4.49
CA LYS A 68 11.06 6.87 3.68
C LYS A 68 10.79 8.34 3.29
N GLY A 69 9.54 8.77 3.28
CA GLY A 69 9.13 10.12 2.85
C GLY A 69 8.52 10.18 1.44
N ASP A 70 8.24 9.05 0.80
CA ASP A 70 7.68 9.02 -0.56
C ASP A 70 6.27 9.64 -0.67
N TYR A 71 5.63 9.95 0.47
CA TYR A 71 4.28 10.54 0.55
C TYR A 71 4.25 11.85 1.36
N ASP A 72 5.38 12.55 1.45
CA ASP A 72 5.43 13.82 2.19
C ASP A 72 4.50 14.89 1.60
N ASP A 73 4.27 14.88 0.28
CA ASP A 73 3.29 15.76 -0.37
C ASP A 73 1.87 15.55 0.19
N LEU A 74 1.48 14.28 0.42
CA LEU A 74 0.16 13.95 0.99
C LEU A 74 0.09 14.38 2.46
N PHE A 75 1.20 14.27 3.18
CA PHE A 75 1.28 14.75 4.56
C PHE A 75 1.14 16.27 4.65
N GLU A 76 1.83 17.02 3.79
CA GLU A 76 1.67 18.47 3.72
C GLU A 76 0.24 18.88 3.33
N GLN A 77 -0.36 18.17 2.38
CA GLN A 77 -1.75 18.42 1.99
C GLN A 77 -2.70 18.21 3.16
N PHE A 78 -2.49 17.16 3.97
CA PHE A 78 -3.24 16.94 5.20
C PHE A 78 -3.12 18.13 6.16
N LEU A 79 -1.89 18.59 6.43
CA LEU A 79 -1.64 19.71 7.34
C LEU A 79 -2.27 21.03 6.85
N LYS A 80 -2.13 21.32 5.55
CA LYS A 80 -2.75 22.52 4.94
C LYS A 80 -4.27 22.47 5.05
N THR A 81 -4.86 21.29 4.88
CA THR A 81 -6.31 21.10 5.00
C THR A 81 -6.74 21.23 6.46
N SER A 82 -6.02 20.63 7.41
CA SER A 82 -6.35 20.71 8.83
C SER A 82 -6.27 22.14 9.37
N ILE A 83 -5.30 22.95 8.92
CA ILE A 83 -5.18 24.35 9.31
C ILE A 83 -6.36 25.17 8.79
N LYS A 84 -6.82 24.92 7.55
CA LYS A 84 -7.99 25.62 6.99
C LYS A 84 -9.28 25.31 7.73
N THR A 85 -9.43 24.08 8.22
CA THR A 85 -10.59 23.66 9.02
C THR A 85 -10.49 24.17 10.47
N PHE A 86 -9.28 24.48 10.95
CA PHE A 86 -9.06 25.01 12.29
C PHE A 86 -9.42 26.51 12.31
N SER A 87 -10.68 26.82 12.58
CA SER A 87 -11.09 28.16 12.99
C SER A 87 -10.91 28.32 14.50
N LEU A 88 -10.25 29.39 14.93
CA LEU A 88 -10.08 29.77 16.34
C LEU A 88 -11.39 30.29 16.97
N GLU A 89 -12.44 30.46 16.17
CA GLU A 89 -13.79 30.77 16.62
C GLU A 89 -14.52 29.48 17.01
N GLN A 90 -14.09 28.87 18.12
CA GLN A 90 -14.98 28.00 18.89
C GLN A 90 -15.56 28.83 20.03
N GLU A 91 -16.78 29.34 19.82
CA GLU A 91 -17.66 29.89 20.86
C GLU A 91 -18.20 28.78 21.77
#